data_AF-A0A921FQW3-F1
#
_entry.id   AF-A0A921FQW3-F1
#
_cell.length_a   1.000
_cell.length_b   1.000
_cell.length_c   1.000
_cell.angle_alpha   90.00
_cell.angle_beta   90.00
_cell.angle_gamma   90.00
#
_symmetry.space_group_name_H-M   'P 1'
#
loop_
_entity.id
_entity.type
_entity.pdbx_description
1 polymer ?
#
loop_
_entity_poly.entity_id
_entity_poly.type
_entity_poly.pdbx_seq_one_letter_code
_entity_poly.pdbx_strand_id
1 'polypeptide(L)'
;MLDGSTVRRLYPQVELVEGMPPTVALEQRTSAGGSRSDVGTISALSNSLRLLFSRAGKHPEHILDGAIAAWPGAWLGKNFREILETLGVDTARPWRELDEDTRQWILYTDETPIVTVLPVREAVRTQGPYEGKWESVSRYLRRTVAATQSEKNRARALRFFTASTCPTCHGHRLNPAALQVRYLDAAICELTHLNLDALLELLRRRYDHIVTRDPRDDGPEIGAERILLFTTLAILDAVTQLGLGGALIRGPPR
;
A
#
# COMPACT_ATOMS: atom_id res chain seq x y z
N MET A 1 -11.92 -35.31 -5.58
CA MET A 1 -11.52 -34.24 -6.52
C MET A 1 -12.22 -32.96 -6.10
N LEU A 2 -11.58 -32.17 -5.24
CA LEU A 2 -11.98 -30.81 -4.91
C LEU A 2 -10.66 -30.03 -4.84
N ASP A 3 -10.35 -29.28 -5.90
CA ASP A 3 -9.19 -28.39 -5.93
C ASP A 3 -9.63 -27.02 -5.40
N GLY A 4 -8.97 -26.61 -4.33
CA GLY A 4 -9.20 -25.37 -3.61
C GLY A 4 -8.74 -24.18 -4.44
N SER A 5 -9.72 -23.43 -4.93
CA SER A 5 -9.56 -22.08 -5.46
C SER A 5 -8.71 -21.24 -4.50
N THR A 6 -7.43 -21.13 -4.83
CA THR A 6 -6.48 -20.32 -4.09
C THR A 6 -6.78 -18.87 -4.44
N VAL A 7 -7.27 -18.12 -3.45
CA VAL A 7 -7.36 -16.65 -3.51
C VAL A 7 -5.95 -16.13 -3.76
N ARG A 8 -5.60 -15.88 -5.04
CA ARG A 8 -4.38 -15.18 -5.42
C ARG A 8 -4.47 -13.78 -4.81
N ARG A 9 -3.85 -13.59 -3.64
CA ARG A 9 -3.47 -12.24 -3.18
C ARG A 9 -2.60 -11.65 -4.29
N LEU A 10 -3.17 -10.72 -5.05
CA LEU A 10 -2.45 -9.90 -6.00
C LEU A 10 -1.46 -9.07 -5.18
N TYR A 11 -0.24 -9.58 -5.05
CA TYR A 11 0.88 -8.80 -4.58
C TYR A 11 1.04 -7.65 -5.60
N PRO A 12 1.14 -6.38 -5.16
CA PRO A 12 1.46 -5.31 -6.09
C PRO A 12 2.79 -5.67 -6.76
N GLN A 13 2.77 -5.81 -8.08
CA GLN A 13 3.98 -5.98 -8.86
C GLN A 13 4.72 -4.66 -8.81
N VAL A 14 5.76 -4.61 -7.97
CA VAL A 14 6.68 -3.49 -7.93
C VAL A 14 7.67 -3.75 -9.05
N GLU A 15 7.48 -3.06 -10.17
CA GLU A 15 8.27 -3.18 -11.40
C GLU A 15 9.69 -2.64 -11.24
N LEU A 16 9.91 -1.68 -10.35
CA LEU A 16 11.20 -1.07 -10.12
C LEU A 16 11.21 -0.36 -8.78
N VAL A 17 12.30 -0.48 -8.04
CA VAL A 17 12.59 0.43 -6.94
C VAL A 17 13.97 0.98 -7.26
N GLU A 18 14.03 2.26 -7.60
CA GLU A 18 15.28 2.94 -7.89
C GLU A 18 15.53 4.00 -6.83
N GLY A 19 16.81 4.26 -6.55
CA GLY A 19 17.22 5.39 -5.74
C GLY A 19 16.63 5.37 -4.32
N MET A 20 17.00 4.38 -3.51
CA MET A 20 16.95 4.52 -2.05
C MET A 20 18.30 5.04 -1.53
N PRO A 21 18.61 6.35 -1.58
CA PRO A 21 19.50 6.90 -0.58
C PRO A 21 18.84 6.70 0.81
N PRO A 22 19.58 6.76 1.92
CA PRO A 22 18.99 6.86 3.25
C PRO A 22 18.09 8.10 3.27
N THR A 23 16.80 7.89 2.99
CA THR A 23 15.86 8.97 2.71
C THR A 23 14.85 8.98 3.82
N VAL A 24 14.73 10.13 4.47
CA VAL A 24 13.64 10.42 5.39
C VAL A 24 12.36 10.42 4.56
N ALA A 25 11.54 9.37 4.68
CA ALA A 25 10.23 9.29 4.03
C ALA A 25 9.43 10.57 4.31
N LEU A 26 9.22 11.37 3.26
CA LEU A 26 8.35 12.54 3.29
C LEU A 26 6.92 12.07 3.07
N GLU A 27 6.07 12.33 4.07
CA GLU A 27 4.66 12.01 3.98
C GLU A 27 3.99 13.04 3.06
N GLN A 28 3.68 12.64 1.84
CA GLN A 28 2.84 13.43 0.95
C GLN A 28 1.38 13.23 1.38
N ARG A 29 0.76 14.25 1.98
CA ARG A 29 -0.68 14.25 2.21
C ARG A 29 -1.40 14.99 1.09
N THR A 30 -2.31 14.27 0.44
CA THR A 30 -3.52 14.85 -0.15
C THR A 30 -4.29 15.54 0.96
N SER A 31 -4.43 16.86 0.86
CA SER A 31 -5.15 17.71 1.79
C SER A 31 -6.63 17.31 1.91
N ALA A 32 -7.03 16.83 3.09
CA ALA A 32 -8.40 16.85 3.56
C ALA A 32 -8.38 17.45 4.98
N GLY A 33 -9.09 18.57 5.14
CA GLY A 33 -8.97 19.48 6.28
C GLY A 33 -9.36 18.87 7.62
N GLY A 34 -8.61 19.24 8.65
CA GLY A 34 -8.92 18.98 10.05
C GLY A 34 -8.43 20.15 10.91
N SER A 35 -9.24 20.56 11.89
CA SER A 35 -9.15 21.77 12.71
C SER A 35 -8.06 21.77 13.80
N ARG A 36 -6.95 21.05 13.60
CA ARG A 36 -5.74 21.18 14.43
C ARG A 36 -4.53 21.29 13.52
N SER A 37 -4.29 22.51 13.07
CA SER A 37 -3.13 22.83 12.24
C SER A 37 -2.01 23.30 13.15
N ASP A 38 -1.13 22.38 13.56
CA ASP A 38 0.12 22.76 14.21
C ASP A 38 0.92 23.67 13.26
N VAL A 39 1.63 24.67 13.79
CA VAL A 39 2.43 25.65 13.01
C VAL A 39 3.39 24.94 12.04
N GLY A 40 3.89 23.76 12.41
CA GLY A 40 4.74 22.91 11.56
C GLY A 40 4.04 22.31 10.33
N THR A 41 2.71 22.15 10.37
CA THR A 41 1.89 21.61 9.28
C THR A 41 1.49 22.69 8.28
N ILE A 42 1.22 23.92 8.74
CA ILE A 42 0.89 25.07 7.85
C ILE A 42 2.13 25.56 7.09
N SER A 43 3.29 25.59 7.75
CA SER A 43 4.50 26.22 7.20
C SER A 43 5.31 25.36 6.24
N ALA A 44 4.96 24.08 6.05
CA ALA A 44 5.81 23.08 5.38
C ALA A 44 7.26 22.99 5.93
N LEU A 45 7.52 23.58 7.11
CA LEU A 45 8.85 23.66 7.72
C LEU A 45 9.39 22.26 8.02
N SER A 46 8.53 21.35 8.47
CA SER A 46 8.88 19.94 8.69
C SER A 46 9.41 19.27 7.42
N ASN A 47 8.79 19.53 6.27
CA ASN A 47 9.22 18.96 4.99
C ASN A 47 10.57 19.55 4.54
N SER A 48 10.73 20.87 4.69
CA SER A 48 11.98 21.56 4.38
C SER A 48 13.14 21.06 5.25
N LEU A 49 12.90 20.89 6.55
CA LEU A 49 13.88 20.31 7.48
C LEU A 49 14.21 18.85 7.12
N ARG A 50 13.21 18.01 6.81
CA ARG A 50 13.47 16.62 6.37
C ARG A 50 14.32 16.56 5.10
N LEU A 51 14.09 17.45 4.13
CA LEU A 51 14.90 17.57 2.92
C LEU A 51 16.34 18.01 3.23
N LEU A 52 16.51 19.01 4.09
CA LEU A 52 17.83 19.47 4.55
C LEU A 52 18.60 18.34 5.25
N PHE A 53 17.97 17.61 6.17
CA PHE A 53 18.60 16.46 6.82
C PHE A 53 18.91 15.33 5.84
N SER A 54 18.04 15.07 4.86
CA SER A 54 18.30 14.06 3.83
C SER A 54 19.48 14.43 2.93
N ARG A 55 19.65 15.71 2.58
CA ARG A 55 20.67 16.16 1.62
C ARG A 55 22.00 16.59 2.27
N ALA A 56 21.95 17.21 3.44
CA ALA A 56 23.11 17.79 4.12
C ALA A 56 23.40 17.16 5.48
N GLY A 57 22.52 16.27 5.98
CA GLY A 57 22.77 15.50 7.18
C GLY A 57 23.81 14.40 6.94
N LYS A 58 24.51 14.01 8.01
CA LYS A 58 25.36 12.81 8.02
C LYS A 58 24.47 11.59 8.18
N HIS A 59 24.64 10.62 7.32
CA HIS A 59 23.91 9.34 7.35
C HIS A 59 24.90 8.21 7.60
N PRO A 60 24.45 7.07 8.18
CA PRO A 60 25.26 5.88 8.23
C PRO A 60 25.73 5.50 6.83
N GLU A 61 27.04 5.42 6.64
CA GLU A 61 27.63 5.11 5.34
C GLU A 61 27.70 3.59 5.14
N HIS A 62 27.91 2.83 6.21
CA HIS A 62 28.11 1.39 6.16
C HIS A 62 26.83 0.61 6.45
N ILE A 63 26.74 -0.59 5.87
CA ILE A 63 25.63 -1.52 6.14
C ILE A 63 25.57 -1.86 7.64
N LEU A 64 26.73 -2.00 8.29
CA LEU A 64 26.86 -2.26 9.73
C LEU A 64 26.21 -1.17 10.59
N ASP A 65 26.27 0.08 10.15
CA ASP A 65 25.77 1.25 10.88
C ASP A 65 24.31 1.59 10.55
N GLY A 66 23.68 0.82 9.66
CA GLY A 66 22.27 1.00 9.28
C GLY A 66 22.05 1.85 8.04
N ALA A 67 22.96 1.81 7.05
CA ALA A 67 22.77 2.46 5.75
C ALA A 67 21.45 2.06 5.05
N ILE A 68 20.94 0.85 5.33
CA ILE A 68 19.68 0.34 4.79
C ILE A 68 18.54 0.54 5.81
N ALA A 69 17.92 1.71 5.81
CA ALA A 69 16.86 2.07 6.77
C ALA A 69 15.61 1.16 6.72
N ALA A 70 15.36 0.53 5.57
CA ALA A 70 14.24 -0.37 5.34
C ALA A 70 14.37 -1.72 6.05
N TRP A 71 15.57 -2.07 6.53
CA TRP A 71 15.82 -3.36 7.14
C TRP A 71 15.05 -3.58 8.45
N PRO A 72 14.75 -4.84 8.78
CA PRO A 72 14.23 -5.17 10.09
C PRO A 72 15.22 -4.73 11.18
N GLY A 73 14.68 -4.26 12.31
CA GLY A 73 15.51 -4.02 13.49
C GLY A 73 15.81 -5.33 14.24
N ALA A 74 16.49 -5.19 15.38
CA ALA A 74 16.73 -6.28 16.33
C ALA A 74 17.41 -7.50 15.68
N TRP A 75 16.98 -8.71 16.06
CA TRP A 75 17.65 -9.96 15.67
C TRP A 75 17.64 -10.21 14.15
N LEU A 76 16.55 -9.90 13.46
CA LEU A 76 16.45 -10.17 12.01
C LEU A 76 17.37 -9.26 11.19
N GLY A 77 17.57 -8.00 11.61
CA GLY A 77 18.57 -7.12 10.98
C GLY A 77 20.00 -7.59 11.24
N LYS A 78 20.29 -8.08 12.45
CA LYS A 78 21.58 -8.71 12.76
C LYS A 78 21.81 -9.94 11.87
N ASN A 79 20.81 -10.80 11.74
CA ASN A 79 20.85 -12.01 10.92
C ASN A 79 21.18 -11.71 9.45
N PHE A 80 20.51 -10.71 8.85
CA PHE A 80 20.78 -10.29 7.48
C PHE A 80 22.22 -9.80 7.28
N ARG A 81 22.79 -9.08 8.26
CA ARG A 81 24.20 -8.65 8.20
C ARG A 81 25.17 -9.83 8.23
N GLU A 82 24.98 -10.77 9.16
CA GLU A 82 25.85 -11.94 9.26
C GLU A 82 25.74 -12.87 8.02
N ILE A 83 24.55 -12.95 7.41
CA ILE A 83 24.34 -13.66 6.14
C ILE A 83 25.13 -13.00 5.00
N LEU A 84 25.08 -11.67 4.88
CA LEU A 84 25.83 -10.95 3.84
C LEU A 84 27.34 -11.13 3.98
N GLU A 85 27.86 -11.06 5.21
CA GLU A 85 29.27 -11.32 5.50
C GLU A 85 29.66 -12.75 5.11
N THR A 86 28.80 -13.73 5.42
CA THR A 86 29.01 -15.14 5.03
C THR A 86 28.99 -15.32 3.51
N LEU A 87 28.20 -14.51 2.80
CA LEU A 87 28.14 -14.49 1.33
C LEU A 87 29.29 -13.69 0.69
N GLY A 88 30.20 -13.12 1.49
CA GLY A 88 31.37 -12.40 1.00
C GLY A 88 31.14 -10.92 0.67
N VAL A 89 30.01 -10.35 1.09
CA VAL A 89 29.74 -8.92 0.91
C VAL A 89 30.47 -8.11 1.99
N ASP A 90 31.23 -7.10 1.55
CA ASP A 90 31.95 -6.17 2.41
C ASP A 90 30.98 -5.18 3.09
N THR A 91 30.41 -5.57 4.23
CA THR A 91 29.44 -4.77 5.00
C THR A 91 30.04 -3.52 5.65
N ALA A 92 31.38 -3.46 5.74
CA ALA A 92 32.15 -2.33 6.25
C ALA A 92 32.53 -1.34 5.15
N ARG A 93 32.25 -1.61 3.87
CA ARG A 93 32.39 -0.62 2.80
C ARG A 93 31.24 0.40 2.86
N PRO A 94 31.50 1.69 2.56
CA PRO A 94 30.42 2.64 2.34
C PRO A 94 29.45 2.11 1.28
N TRP A 95 28.15 2.17 1.54
CA TRP A 95 27.09 1.67 0.67
C TRP A 95 27.25 2.15 -0.77
N ARG A 96 27.59 3.44 -0.94
CA ARG A 96 27.77 4.07 -2.27
C ARG A 96 28.98 3.54 -3.05
N GLU A 97 29.93 2.92 -2.37
CA GLU A 97 31.15 2.36 -2.95
C GLU A 97 31.04 0.86 -3.25
N LEU A 98 29.94 0.22 -2.86
CA LEU A 98 29.59 -1.11 -3.35
C LEU A 98 29.26 -1.02 -4.84
N ASP A 99 29.64 -2.05 -5.59
CA ASP A 99 29.25 -2.18 -7.00
C ASP A 99 27.73 -2.20 -7.15
N GLU A 100 27.25 -1.72 -8.30
CA GLU A 100 25.81 -1.59 -8.55
C GLU A 100 25.11 -2.95 -8.50
N ASP A 101 25.73 -4.01 -9.05
CA ASP A 101 25.15 -5.35 -9.07
C ASP A 101 24.91 -5.91 -7.66
N THR A 102 25.88 -5.74 -6.75
CA THR A 102 25.74 -6.10 -5.34
C THR A 102 24.65 -5.29 -4.66
N ARG A 103 24.57 -3.97 -4.91
CA ARG A 103 23.50 -3.13 -4.36
C ARG A 103 22.13 -3.57 -4.87
N GLN A 104 21.99 -3.82 -6.16
CA GLN A 104 20.75 -4.30 -6.79
C GLN A 104 20.36 -5.68 -6.26
N TRP A 105 21.32 -6.59 -6.10
CA TRP A 105 21.08 -7.91 -5.54
C TRP A 105 20.57 -7.82 -4.09
N ILE A 106 21.20 -7.01 -3.24
CA ILE A 106 20.76 -6.80 -1.85
C ILE A 106 19.33 -6.24 -1.79
N LEU A 107 18.99 -5.31 -2.70
CA LEU A 107 17.71 -4.63 -2.67
C LEU A 107 16.57 -5.43 -3.31
N TYR A 108 16.84 -6.15 -4.41
CA TYR A 108 15.79 -6.66 -5.32
C TYR A 108 15.88 -8.12 -5.70
N THR A 109 16.94 -8.84 -5.35
CA THR A 109 17.06 -10.24 -5.78
C THR A 109 15.84 -11.07 -5.34
N ASP A 110 15.45 -11.99 -6.22
CA ASP A 110 14.48 -13.02 -5.91
C ASP A 110 15.13 -14.29 -5.33
N GLU A 111 16.47 -14.34 -5.33
CA GLU A 111 17.23 -15.40 -4.71
C GLU A 111 17.05 -15.42 -3.20
N THR A 112 16.96 -16.63 -2.63
CA THR A 112 16.89 -16.83 -1.19
C THR A 112 17.89 -17.91 -0.75
N PRO A 113 19.20 -17.68 -0.91
CA PRO A 113 20.21 -18.63 -0.46
C PRO A 113 20.08 -18.90 1.04
N ILE A 114 20.33 -20.13 1.42
CA ILE A 114 20.46 -20.55 2.82
C ILE A 114 21.94 -20.77 3.06
N VAL A 115 22.48 -20.08 4.05
CA VAL A 115 23.90 -20.18 4.42
C VAL A 115 24.04 -20.54 5.89
N THR A 116 25.10 -21.28 6.20
CA THR A 116 25.46 -21.56 7.59
C THR A 116 26.25 -20.37 8.13
N VAL A 117 25.63 -19.60 9.03
CA VAL A 117 26.26 -18.46 9.68
C VAL A 117 27.05 -18.95 10.88
N LEU A 118 28.32 -18.56 10.96
CA LEU A 118 29.19 -18.80 12.09
C LEU A 118 29.35 -17.48 12.87
N PRO A 119 28.62 -17.29 13.98
CA PRO A 119 28.72 -16.04 14.74
C PRO A 119 30.14 -15.86 15.29
N VAL A 120 30.73 -14.68 15.07
CA VAL A 120 32.04 -14.34 15.63
C VAL A 120 31.90 -14.30 17.16
N ARG A 121 32.70 -15.14 17.82
CA ARG A 121 32.69 -15.33 19.28
C ARG A 121 33.18 -14.06 19.98
N GLU A 122 32.27 -13.19 20.42
CA GLU A 122 32.55 -12.38 21.61
C GLU A 122 32.56 -13.32 22.82
N ALA A 123 33.59 -13.20 23.65
CA ALA A 123 34.04 -14.16 24.68
C ALA A 123 33.00 -14.61 25.75
N VAL A 124 31.72 -14.26 25.61
CA VAL A 124 30.64 -14.52 26.58
C VAL A 124 29.34 -15.03 25.92
N ARG A 125 29.23 -15.22 24.60
CA ARG A 125 27.96 -15.66 23.96
C ARG A 125 27.98 -17.05 23.29
N THR A 126 27.05 -17.89 23.76
CA THR A 126 26.81 -19.30 23.40
C THR A 126 25.86 -19.46 22.20
N GLN A 127 26.08 -18.77 21.09
CA GLN A 127 25.32 -19.08 19.86
C GLN A 127 26.16 -19.98 18.96
N GLY A 128 25.68 -21.19 18.73
CA GLY A 128 26.26 -22.11 17.75
C GLY A 128 25.96 -21.67 16.31
N PRO A 129 26.53 -22.38 15.32
CA PRO A 129 26.18 -22.20 13.92
C PRO A 129 24.66 -22.29 13.72
N TYR A 130 24.11 -21.46 12.83
CA TYR A 130 22.69 -21.53 12.47
C TYR A 130 22.50 -21.37 10.96
N GLU A 131 21.41 -21.91 10.44
CA GLU A 131 21.04 -21.71 9.03
C GLU A 131 20.29 -20.39 8.87
N GLY A 132 20.90 -19.46 8.15
CA GLY A 132 20.32 -18.17 7.80
C GLY A 132 19.79 -18.19 6.38
N LYS A 133 18.48 -17.91 6.22
CA LYS A 133 17.87 -17.71 4.91
C LYS A 133 17.90 -16.24 4.53
N TRP A 134 18.52 -15.91 3.40
CA TRP A 134 18.53 -14.56 2.85
C TRP A 134 17.19 -14.18 2.23
N GLU A 135 16.81 -12.90 2.38
CA GLU A 135 15.78 -12.24 1.57
C GLU A 135 16.22 -10.81 1.26
N SER A 136 15.98 -10.36 0.02
CA SER A 136 16.21 -8.97 -0.37
C SER A 136 15.31 -7.99 0.40
N VAL A 137 15.72 -6.71 0.44
CA VAL A 137 14.94 -5.63 1.09
C VAL A 137 13.53 -5.55 0.54
N SER A 138 13.37 -5.58 -0.78
CA SER A 138 12.08 -5.55 -1.46
C SER A 138 11.19 -6.73 -1.07
N ARG A 139 11.75 -7.96 -1.04
CA ARG A 139 11.01 -9.16 -0.64
C ARG A 139 10.56 -9.08 0.83
N TYR A 140 11.45 -8.67 1.74
CA TYR A 140 11.13 -8.46 3.14
C TYR A 140 9.98 -7.45 3.32
N LEU A 141 10.05 -6.30 2.65
CA LEU A 141 9.03 -5.26 2.73
C LEU A 141 7.68 -5.72 2.19
N ARG A 142 7.65 -6.32 0.98
CA ARG A 142 6.42 -6.85 0.35
C ARG A 142 5.77 -7.92 1.23
N ARG A 143 6.57 -8.86 1.76
CA ARG A 143 6.10 -9.89 2.69
C ARG A 143 5.52 -9.28 3.96
N THR A 144 6.23 -8.30 4.54
CA THR A 144 5.80 -7.63 5.78
C THR A 144 4.44 -6.95 5.60
N VAL A 145 4.26 -6.15 4.54
CA VAL A 145 2.99 -5.46 4.26
C VAL A 145 1.84 -6.45 4.02
N ALA A 146 2.12 -7.57 3.33
CA ALA A 146 1.10 -8.56 3.01
C ALA A 146 0.71 -9.44 4.20
N ALA A 147 1.66 -9.83 5.05
CA ALA A 147 1.46 -10.88 6.04
C ALA A 147 1.35 -10.38 7.49
N THR A 148 1.86 -9.19 7.83
CA THR A 148 1.86 -8.74 9.22
C THR A 148 0.46 -8.39 9.72
N GLN A 149 0.17 -8.76 10.97
CA GLN A 149 -1.03 -8.35 11.70
C GLN A 149 -0.77 -7.10 12.57
N SER A 150 0.49 -6.70 12.76
CA SER A 150 0.84 -5.52 13.55
C SER A 150 0.71 -4.25 12.72
N GLU A 151 -0.24 -3.38 13.08
CA GLU A 151 -0.43 -2.08 12.43
C GLU A 151 0.84 -1.22 12.47
N LYS A 152 1.56 -1.22 13.61
CA LYS A 152 2.84 -0.50 13.76
C LYS A 152 3.88 -0.98 12.76
N ASN A 153 4.04 -2.30 12.60
CA ASN A 153 5.00 -2.85 11.64
C ASN A 153 4.56 -2.60 10.19
N ARG A 154 3.26 -2.72 9.91
CA ARG A 154 2.70 -2.40 8.60
C ARG A 154 2.95 -0.94 8.22
N ALA A 155 2.65 -0.01 9.12
CA ALA A 155 2.88 1.42 8.94
C ALA A 155 4.37 1.73 8.73
N ARG A 156 5.27 1.08 9.49
CA ARG A 156 6.72 1.21 9.29
C ARG A 156 7.15 0.77 7.89
N ALA A 157 6.69 -0.39 7.43
CA ALA A 157 7.04 -0.93 6.12
C ALA A 157 6.48 -0.05 4.98
N LEU A 158 5.24 0.44 5.12
CA LEU A 158 4.59 1.29 4.12
C LEU A 158 5.32 2.62 3.86
N ARG A 159 6.14 3.12 4.79
CA ARG A 159 6.97 4.33 4.59
C ARG A 159 7.99 4.20 3.45
N PHE A 160 8.28 2.97 3.04
CA PHE A 160 9.20 2.67 1.94
C PHE A 160 8.47 2.34 0.63
N PHE A 161 7.14 2.49 0.59
CA PHE A 161 6.33 2.33 -0.61
C PHE A 161 5.83 3.69 -1.09
N THR A 162 5.79 3.87 -2.40
CA THR A 162 5.07 4.97 -3.04
C THR A 162 3.77 4.44 -3.60
N ALA A 163 2.65 5.09 -3.28
CA ALA A 163 1.36 4.75 -3.88
C ALA A 163 1.30 5.34 -5.30
N SER A 164 0.93 4.51 -6.26
CA SER A 164 0.59 4.93 -7.62
C SER A 164 -0.82 4.47 -7.97
N THR A 165 -1.43 5.15 -8.95
CA THR A 165 -2.70 4.70 -9.51
C THR A 165 -2.48 3.38 -10.24
N CYS A 166 -3.22 2.34 -9.86
CA CYS A 166 -3.12 1.03 -10.50
C CYS A 166 -3.43 1.16 -12.01
N PRO A 167 -2.55 0.70 -12.92
CA PRO A 167 -2.78 0.85 -14.36
C PRO A 167 -3.91 -0.04 -14.89
N THR A 168 -4.29 -1.10 -14.17
CA THR A 168 -5.34 -2.03 -14.59
C THR A 168 -6.74 -1.56 -14.20
N CYS A 169 -6.92 -1.07 -12.98
CA CYS A 169 -8.22 -0.63 -12.49
C CYS A 169 -8.34 0.88 -12.36
N HIS A 170 -7.30 1.65 -12.67
CA HIS A 170 -7.24 3.10 -12.55
C HIS A 170 -7.64 3.64 -11.16
N GLY A 171 -7.43 2.84 -10.12
CA GLY A 171 -7.81 3.17 -8.75
C GLY A 171 -9.25 2.79 -8.37
N HIS A 172 -10.04 2.24 -9.30
CA HIS A 172 -11.42 1.80 -9.04
C HIS A 172 -11.50 0.50 -8.23
N ARG A 173 -10.39 -0.26 -8.13
CA ARG A 173 -10.28 -1.51 -7.33
C ARG A 173 -11.27 -2.59 -7.77
N LEU A 174 -11.68 -2.55 -9.02
CA LEU A 174 -12.54 -3.54 -9.65
C LEU A 174 -11.72 -4.39 -10.63
N ASN A 175 -12.14 -5.64 -10.81
CA ASN A 175 -11.58 -6.47 -11.86
C ASN A 175 -12.02 -5.97 -13.25
N PRO A 176 -11.32 -6.33 -14.34
CA PRO A 176 -11.67 -5.86 -15.67
C PRO A 176 -13.10 -6.21 -16.12
N ALA A 177 -13.63 -7.36 -15.70
CA ALA A 177 -15.00 -7.78 -16.06
C ALA A 177 -16.07 -6.87 -15.44
N ALA A 178 -15.90 -6.49 -14.16
CA ALA A 178 -16.82 -5.59 -13.47
C ALA A 178 -16.82 -4.18 -14.07
N LEU A 179 -15.69 -3.72 -14.62
CA LEU A 179 -15.59 -2.43 -15.30
C LEU A 179 -16.34 -2.37 -16.64
N GLN A 180 -16.73 -3.52 -17.21
CA GLN A 180 -17.52 -3.57 -18.44
C GLN A 180 -19.03 -3.52 -18.19
N VAL A 181 -19.49 -3.78 -16.96
CA VAL A 181 -20.92 -3.79 -16.62
C VAL A 181 -21.46 -2.36 -16.64
N ARG A 182 -22.57 -2.17 -17.36
CA ARG A 182 -23.26 -0.88 -17.48
C ARG A 182 -24.62 -0.91 -16.79
N TYR A 183 -24.96 0.18 -16.12
CA TYR A 183 -26.27 0.46 -15.54
C TYR A 183 -26.61 1.92 -15.85
N LEU A 184 -27.80 2.16 -16.43
CA LEU A 184 -28.18 3.49 -16.95
C LEU A 184 -27.12 4.07 -17.89
N ASP A 185 -26.62 3.23 -18.80
CA ASP A 185 -25.55 3.53 -19.76
C ASP A 185 -24.19 3.98 -19.15
N ALA A 186 -24.03 3.86 -17.83
CA ALA A 186 -22.82 4.20 -17.10
C ALA A 186 -22.18 2.96 -16.46
N ALA A 187 -20.85 2.89 -16.45
CA ALA A 187 -20.11 1.94 -15.64
C ALA A 187 -20.19 2.35 -14.16
N ILE A 188 -20.01 1.36 -13.29
CA ILE A 188 -19.97 1.58 -11.83
C ILE A 188 -18.93 2.63 -11.41
N CYS A 189 -17.80 2.74 -12.10
CA CYS A 189 -16.79 3.77 -11.81
C CYS A 189 -17.26 5.18 -12.15
N GLU A 190 -18.07 5.34 -13.20
CA GLU A 190 -18.63 6.63 -13.61
C GLU A 190 -19.68 7.10 -12.59
N LEU A 191 -20.57 6.19 -12.17
CA LEU A 191 -21.58 6.49 -11.15
C LEU A 191 -21.00 6.80 -9.78
N THR A 192 -19.94 6.10 -9.37
CA THR A 192 -19.27 6.35 -8.08
C THR A 192 -18.41 7.62 -8.07
N HIS A 193 -18.12 8.18 -9.25
CA HIS A 193 -17.43 9.47 -9.41
C HIS A 193 -18.39 10.66 -9.44
N LEU A 194 -19.70 10.43 -9.46
CA LEU A 194 -20.67 11.49 -9.22
C LEU A 194 -20.62 11.92 -7.75
N ASN A 195 -20.92 13.19 -7.49
CA ASN A 195 -21.24 13.60 -6.14
C ASN A 195 -22.59 12.99 -5.71
N LEU A 196 -22.82 12.92 -4.39
CA LEU A 196 -24.00 12.26 -3.85
C LEU A 196 -25.32 12.92 -4.30
N ASP A 197 -25.33 14.24 -4.52
CA ASP A 197 -26.51 14.95 -5.03
C ASP A 197 -26.86 14.52 -6.47
N ALA A 198 -25.87 14.50 -7.36
CA ALA A 198 -26.05 14.09 -8.75
C ALA A 198 -26.42 12.60 -8.86
N LEU A 199 -25.84 11.75 -8.01
CA LEU A 199 -26.20 10.34 -7.93
C LEU A 199 -27.63 10.15 -7.42
N LEU A 200 -28.02 10.88 -6.36
CA LEU A 200 -29.37 10.84 -5.80
C LEU A 200 -30.40 11.27 -6.86
N GLU A 201 -30.13 12.36 -7.58
CA GLU A 201 -31.02 12.84 -8.64
C GLU A 201 -31.17 11.79 -9.76
N LEU A 202 -30.08 11.22 -10.25
CA LEU A 202 -30.09 10.20 -11.29
C LEU A 202 -30.92 8.97 -10.88
N LEU A 203 -30.65 8.42 -9.69
CA LEU A 203 -31.33 7.23 -9.20
C LEU A 203 -32.80 7.51 -8.86
N ARG A 204 -33.14 8.72 -8.39
CA ARG A 204 -34.52 9.12 -8.11
C ARG A 204 -35.34 9.18 -9.38
N ARG A 205 -34.81 9.82 -10.44
CA ARG A 205 -35.46 9.83 -11.76
C ARG A 205 -35.74 8.41 -12.28
N ARG A 206 -34.79 7.48 -12.09
CA ARG A 206 -34.99 6.07 -12.48
C ARG A 206 -36.06 5.39 -11.64
N TYR A 207 -36.04 5.60 -10.31
CA TYR A 207 -37.04 5.03 -9.41
C TYR A 207 -38.45 5.54 -9.72
N ASP A 208 -38.61 6.84 -9.97
CA ASP A 208 -39.89 7.44 -10.34
C ASP A 208 -40.45 6.84 -11.63
N HIS A 209 -39.59 6.49 -12.59
CA HIS A 209 -40.03 5.78 -13.78
C HIS A 209 -40.50 4.35 -13.47
N ILE A 210 -39.79 3.61 -12.63
CA ILE A 210 -40.13 2.22 -12.29
C ILE A 210 -41.39 2.15 -11.42
N VAL A 211 -41.55 3.08 -10.47
CA VAL A 211 -42.66 3.03 -9.51
C VAL A 211 -44.03 3.17 -10.17
N THR A 212 -44.09 3.81 -11.34
CA THR A 212 -45.33 3.97 -12.13
C THR A 212 -45.79 2.70 -12.86
N ARG A 213 -44.93 1.69 -12.97
CA ARG A 213 -45.25 0.39 -13.60
C ARG A 213 -46.01 -0.52 -12.63
N ASP A 214 -46.93 -1.36 -13.14
CA ASP A 214 -47.56 -2.42 -12.34
C ASP A 214 -46.48 -3.46 -11.95
N PRO A 215 -46.22 -3.70 -10.65
CA PRO A 215 -45.22 -4.66 -10.22
C PRO A 215 -45.48 -6.10 -10.68
N ARG A 216 -46.72 -6.43 -11.08
CA ARG A 216 -47.06 -7.76 -11.61
C ARG A 216 -46.49 -8.00 -13.00
N ASP A 217 -46.16 -6.92 -13.72
CA ASP A 217 -45.58 -6.96 -15.06
C ASP A 217 -44.04 -6.92 -15.03
N ASP A 218 -43.44 -6.84 -13.84
CA ASP A 218 -42.00 -6.78 -13.69
C ASP A 218 -41.37 -8.17 -13.83
N GLY A 219 -40.36 -8.27 -14.71
CA GLY A 219 -39.41 -9.39 -14.68
C GLY A 219 -38.54 -9.36 -13.41
N PRO A 220 -37.78 -10.43 -13.13
CA PRO A 220 -36.97 -10.53 -11.92
C PRO A 220 -35.94 -9.39 -11.78
N GLU A 221 -35.43 -8.86 -12.88
CA GLU A 221 -34.47 -7.76 -12.91
C GLU A 221 -35.11 -6.44 -12.44
N ILE A 222 -36.29 -6.09 -12.97
CA ILE A 222 -37.00 -4.85 -12.58
C ILE A 222 -37.53 -4.96 -11.14
N GLY A 223 -37.98 -6.15 -10.73
CA GLY A 223 -38.35 -6.41 -9.34
C GLY A 223 -37.19 -6.18 -8.37
N ALA A 224 -35.99 -6.68 -8.71
CA ALA A 224 -34.78 -6.43 -7.93
C ALA A 224 -34.38 -4.95 -7.94
N GLU A 225 -34.42 -4.29 -9.10
CA GLU A 225 -34.10 -2.88 -9.25
C GLU A 225 -34.99 -1.99 -8.36
N ARG A 226 -36.30 -2.28 -8.33
CA ARG A 226 -37.28 -1.57 -7.49
C ARG A 226 -36.93 -1.63 -6.01
N ILE A 227 -36.56 -2.81 -5.50
CA ILE A 227 -36.22 -3.02 -4.08
C ILE A 227 -34.89 -2.34 -3.73
N LEU A 228 -33.88 -2.51 -4.60
CA LEU A 228 -32.55 -1.96 -4.38
C LEU A 228 -32.53 -0.44 -4.46
N LEU A 229 -33.25 0.16 -5.41
CA LEU A 229 -33.36 1.62 -5.54
C LEU A 229 -34.08 2.22 -4.33
N PHE A 230 -35.16 1.61 -3.85
CA PHE A 230 -35.85 2.09 -2.64
C PHE A 230 -34.88 2.18 -1.44
N THR A 231 -34.10 1.13 -1.21
CA THR A 231 -33.12 1.10 -0.11
C THR A 231 -31.98 2.09 -0.33
N THR A 232 -31.45 2.18 -1.55
CA THR A 232 -30.33 3.05 -1.89
C THR A 232 -30.70 4.52 -1.77
N LEU A 233 -31.90 4.90 -2.24
CA LEU A 233 -32.41 6.27 -2.14
C LEU A 233 -32.59 6.71 -0.69
N ALA A 234 -33.10 5.83 0.19
CA ALA A 234 -33.24 6.14 1.61
C ALA A 234 -31.89 6.45 2.27
N ILE A 235 -30.84 5.70 1.91
CA ILE A 235 -29.47 5.94 2.41
C ILE A 235 -28.93 7.26 1.85
N LEU A 236 -29.06 7.48 0.54
CA LEU A 236 -28.57 8.70 -0.10
C LEU A 236 -29.26 9.94 0.47
N ASP A 237 -30.58 9.93 0.64
CA ASP A 237 -31.33 11.02 1.27
C ASP A 237 -30.82 11.33 2.68
N ALA A 238 -30.63 10.30 3.50
CA ALA A 238 -30.12 10.49 4.86
C ALA A 238 -28.73 11.14 4.84
N VAL A 239 -27.84 10.72 3.94
CA VAL A 239 -26.48 11.25 3.84
C VAL A 239 -26.46 12.68 3.27
N THR A 240 -27.26 12.98 2.25
CA THR A 240 -27.33 14.32 1.66
C THR A 240 -27.96 15.34 2.63
N GLN A 241 -28.97 14.94 3.41
CA GLN A 241 -29.56 15.77 4.47
C GLN A 241 -28.56 16.16 5.58
N LEU A 242 -27.50 15.37 5.77
CA LEU A 242 -26.39 15.70 6.69
C LEU A 242 -25.38 16.69 6.08
N GLY A 243 -25.66 17.25 4.89
CA GLY A 243 -24.79 18.20 4.20
C GLY A 243 -23.61 17.56 3.45
N LEU A 244 -23.66 16.24 3.23
CA LEU A 244 -22.60 15.49 2.53
C LEU A 244 -22.85 15.34 1.02
N GLY A 245 -23.79 16.10 0.45
CA GLY A 245 -24.18 16.03 -0.97
C GLY A 245 -23.03 16.20 -1.97
N GLY A 246 -22.06 17.07 -1.65
CA GLY A 246 -20.87 17.28 -2.47
C GLY A 246 -19.80 16.18 -2.38
N ALA A 247 -19.97 15.16 -1.53
CA ALA A 247 -18.99 14.09 -1.35
C ALA A 247 -19.04 13.07 -2.52
N LEU A 248 -17.95 12.31 -2.69
CA LEU A 248 -17.85 11.20 -3.63
C LEU A 248 -17.90 9.86 -2.89
N ILE A 249 -18.37 8.81 -3.57
CA ILE A 249 -18.28 7.43 -3.04
C ILE A 249 -16.83 6.96 -3.18
N ARG A 250 -16.03 7.19 -2.14
CA ARG A 250 -14.67 6.61 -2.06
C ARG A 250 -14.73 5.28 -1.31
N GLY A 251 -14.21 4.22 -1.94
CA GLY A 251 -13.93 2.97 -1.26
C GLY A 251 -12.96 3.20 -0.08
N PRO A 252 -12.97 2.33 0.94
CA PRO A 252 -12.21 2.54 2.17
C PRO A 252 -10.73 2.83 1.87
N PRO A 253 -10.12 3.88 2.45
CA PRO A 253 -8.68 4.05 2.38
C PRO A 253 -8.01 2.83 3.04
N ARG A 254 -6.94 2.32 2.44
CA ARG A 254 -6.07 1.32 3.05
C ARG A 254 -4.70 1.92 3.24
#